data_AF-A0A3B1DWJ0-F1
#
_entry.id   AF-A0A3B1DWJ0-F1
#
_cell.length_a   1.000
_cell.length_b   1.000
_cell.length_c   1.000
_cell.angle_alpha   90.00
_cell.angle_beta   90.00
_cell.angle_gamma   90.00
#
_symmetry.space_group_name_H-M   'P 1'
#
loop_
_entity.id
_entity.type
_entity.pdbx_description
1 polymer ?
#
loop_
_entity_poly.entity_id
_entity_poly.type
_entity_poly.pdbx_seq_one_letter_code
_entity_poly.pdbx_strand_id
1 'polypeptide(L)' 'MQQIKIFKNIESEIDELEREVNSWIAESRVTIVNIFGNIAPQTPGVSPSSGLGGGAFAPSDVMLVVLYISTQKKT' A
#
# COMPACT_ATOMS: atom_id res chain seq x y z
N MET A 1 4.20 -19.28 5.64
CA MET A 1 3.26 -18.15 5.50
C MET A 1 4.06 -16.94 5.09
N GLN A 2 3.59 -16.18 4.11
CA GLN A 2 4.22 -14.92 3.68
C GLN A 2 3.47 -13.75 4.31
N GLN A 3 4.17 -12.63 4.51
CA GLN A 3 3.62 -11.39 5.05
C GLN A 3 4.31 -10.21 4.40
N ILE A 4 3.66 -9.05 4.43
CA ILE A 4 4.23 -7.80 3.96
C ILE A 4 4.42 -6.82 5.11
N LYS A 5 5.40 -5.94 4.91
CA LYS A 5 5.63 -4.75 5.74
C LYS A 5 5.79 -3.57 4.79
N ILE A 6 5.04 -2.50 5.02
CA ILE A 6 5.12 -1.28 4.21
C ILE A 6 5.91 -0.22 4.99
N PHE A 7 6.92 0.38 4.35
CA PHE A 7 7.71 1.46 4.93
C PHE A 7 7.50 2.73 4.13
N LYS A 8 6.83 3.72 4.73
CA LYS A 8 6.70 5.09 4.21
C LYS A 8 6.86 6.06 5.38
N ASN A 9 7.40 7.25 5.10
CA ASN A 9 7.72 8.23 6.13
C ASN A 9 6.47 8.84 6.79
N ILE A 10 5.47 9.24 6.00
CA ILE A 10 4.30 9.96 6.50
C ILE A 10 3.05 9.45 5.77
N GLU A 11 2.28 8.57 6.42
CA GLU A 11 0.88 8.29 6.08
C GLU A 11 0.22 7.47 7.20
N SER A 12 -0.97 7.90 7.64
CA SER A 12 -1.72 7.27 8.74
C SER A 12 -2.45 5.98 8.33
N GLU A 13 -2.64 5.74 7.04
CA GLU A 13 -3.47 4.63 6.53
C GLU A 13 -2.66 3.35 6.24
N ILE A 14 -1.33 3.40 6.39
CA ILE A 14 -0.45 2.27 6.05
C ILE A 14 -0.61 1.08 6.99
N ASP A 15 -0.74 1.32 8.28
CA ASP A 15 -0.88 0.24 9.26
C ASP A 15 -2.19 -0.54 9.04
N GLU A 16 -3.24 0.14 8.57
CA GLU A 16 -4.50 -0.49 8.19
C GLU A 16 -4.37 -1.32 6.91
N LEU A 17 -3.80 -0.75 5.84
CA LEU A 17 -3.53 -1.47 4.60
C LEU A 17 -2.66 -2.71 4.84
N GLU A 18 -1.60 -2.58 5.65
CA GLU A 18 -0.72 -3.69 6.01
C GLU A 18 -1.48 -4.78 6.76
N ARG A 19 -2.34 -4.40 7.73
CA ARG A 19 -3.17 -5.34 8.47
C ARG A 19 -4.13 -6.08 7.54
N GLU A 20 -4.83 -5.36 6.65
CA GLU A 20 -5.80 -5.92 5.73
C GLU A 20 -5.16 -6.94 4.78
N VAL A 21 -4.04 -6.57 4.14
CA VAL A 21 -3.34 -7.46 3.21
C VAL A 21 -2.82 -8.70 3.94
N ASN A 22 -2.23 -8.55 5.13
CA ASN A 22 -1.72 -9.69 5.90
C ASN A 22 -2.84 -10.63 6.35
N SER A 23 -4.00 -10.10 6.76
CA SER A 23 -5.19 -10.91 7.06
C SER A 23 -5.67 -11.68 5.83
N TRP A 24 -5.76 -11.01 4.67
CA TRP A 24 -6.15 -11.66 3.42
C TRP A 24 -5.18 -12.79 3.02
N ILE A 25 -3.85 -12.59 3.15
CA ILE A 25 -2.86 -13.63 2.88
C ILE A 25 -3.06 -14.85 3.80
N ALA A 26 -3.33 -14.61 5.08
CA ALA A 26 -3.54 -15.68 6.06
C ALA A 26 -4.85 -16.47 5.79
N GLU A 27 -5.93 -15.78 5.44
CA GLU A 27 -7.26 -16.36 5.24
C GLU A 27 -7.41 -17.07 3.90
N SER A 28 -6.86 -16.49 2.83
CA SER A 28 -7.03 -16.99 1.46
C SER A 28 -6.27 -18.29 1.19
N ARG A 29 -5.23 -18.61 1.98
CA ARG A 29 -4.36 -19.78 1.84
C ARG A 29 -3.80 -19.97 0.42
N VAL A 30 -3.61 -18.88 -0.31
CA VAL A 30 -3.04 -18.87 -1.66
C VAL A 30 -1.52 -19.03 -1.61
N THR A 31 -0.94 -19.50 -2.72
CA THR A 31 0.52 -19.47 -2.88
C THR A 31 0.91 -18.16 -3.54
N ILE A 32 1.57 -17.28 -2.80
CA ILE A 32 2.07 -16.01 -3.35
C ILE A 32 3.31 -16.27 -4.20
N VAL A 33 3.31 -15.69 -5.39
CA VAL A 33 4.40 -15.75 -6.37
C VAL A 33 5.25 -14.50 -6.32
N ASN A 34 4.62 -13.32 -6.23
CA ASN A 34 5.32 -12.05 -6.18
C ASN A 34 4.48 -10.99 -5.47
N ILE A 35 5.14 -10.04 -4.83
CA ILE A 35 4.52 -8.84 -4.27
C ILE A 35 5.34 -7.65 -4.73
N PHE A 36 4.68 -6.68 -5.33
CA PHE A 36 5.31 -5.42 -5.69
C PHE A 36 4.38 -4.26 -5.36
N GLY A 37 4.97 -3.10 -5.12
CA GLY A 37 4.22 -1.90 -4.84
C GLY A 37 4.83 -0.70 -5.54
N ASN A 38 4.05 0.36 -5.62
CA ASN A 38 4.50 1.65 -6.09
C ASN A 38 3.83 2.74 -5.25
N ILE A 39 4.49 3.89 -5.13
CA ILE A 39 3.89 5.09 -4.53
C ILE A 39 3.54 6.00 -5.70
N ALA A 40 2.26 6.31 -5.86
CA ALA A 40 1.82 7.17 -6.95
C ALA A 40 2.54 8.52 -6.84
N PRO A 41 3.19 9.01 -7.93
CA PRO A 41 3.81 10.32 -7.91
C PRO A 41 2.73 11.36 -7.62
N GLN A 42 3.02 12.23 -6.66
CA GLN A 42 2.17 13.37 -6.38
C GLN A 42 2.01 14.19 -7.64
N THR A 43 0.77 14.39 -8.11
CA THR A 43 0.53 15.48 -9.06
C THR A 43 0.99 16.74 -8.35
N PRO A 44 1.89 17.56 -8.93
CA PRO A 44 2.31 18.79 -8.29
C PRO A 44 1.11 19.74 -8.18
N GLY A 45 0.36 19.60 -7.10
CA GLY A 45 -0.66 20.54 -6.67
C GLY A 45 0.06 21.81 -6.22
N VAL A 46 -0.46 22.93 -6.70
CA VAL A 46 -0.04 24.31 -6.38
C VAL A 46 0.49 24.39 -4.95
N SER A 47 1.77 24.75 -4.77
CA SER A 47 2.40 24.89 -3.46
C SER A 47 1.51 25.69 -2.51
N PRO A 48 1.26 25.23 -1.27
CA PRO A 48 0.76 26.14 -0.26
C PRO A 48 1.80 27.24 -0.12
N SER A 49 1.30 28.47 -0.18
CA SER A 49 2.05 29.72 -0.14
C SER A 49 3.19 29.69 0.87
N SER A 50 4.30 30.33 0.49
CA SER A 50 5.54 30.53 1.24
C SER A 50 5.35 31.08 2.66
N GLY A 51 4.97 30.22 3.60
CA GLY A 51 4.79 30.55 5.01
C GLY A 51 5.26 29.40 5.91
N LEU A 52 5.83 29.74 7.06
CA LEU A 52 6.48 28.87 8.05
C LEU A 52 5.56 27.82 8.74
N GLY A 53 4.40 27.49 8.15
CA GLY A 53 3.41 26.58 8.72
C GLY A 53 2.67 25.68 7.71
N GLY A 54 3.12 25.60 6.46
CA GLY A 54 2.53 24.67 5.48
C GLY A 54 3.03 23.24 5.70
N GLY A 55 2.15 22.32 6.09
CA GLY A 55 2.46 20.89 6.21
C GLY A 55 3.12 20.37 4.93
N ALA A 56 4.32 19.80 5.07
CA ALA A 56 5.30 19.74 3.99
C ALA A 56 5.06 18.70 2.89
N PHE A 57 3.99 17.90 2.93
CA PHE A 57 3.79 16.80 1.99
C PHE A 57 2.31 16.58 1.68
N ALA A 58 1.98 16.46 0.39
CA ALA A 58 0.66 16.03 -0.06
C ALA A 58 0.53 14.48 0.08
N PRO A 59 -0.67 13.97 0.40
CA PRO A 59 -0.90 12.54 0.64
C PRO A 59 -0.67 11.73 -0.64
N SER A 60 0.03 10.59 -0.55
CA SER A 60 0.38 9.78 -1.75
C SER A 60 -0.18 8.38 -1.67
N ASP A 61 -0.98 8.00 -2.66
CA ASP A 61 -1.57 6.67 -2.70
C ASP A 61 -0.50 5.58 -2.80
N VAL A 62 -0.62 4.57 -1.94
CA VAL A 62 0.18 3.35 -1.98
C VAL A 62 -0.55 2.31 -2.82
N MET A 63 0.05 1.92 -3.94
CA MET A 63 -0.44 0.80 -4.75
C MET A 63 0.34 -0.46 -4.38
N LEU A 64 -0.37 -1.55 -4.10
CA LEU A 64 0.20 -2.87 -3.89
C LEU A 64 -0.45 -3.87 -4.84
N VAL A 65 0.37 -4.72 -5.46
CA VAL A 65 -0.08 -5.82 -6.30
C VAL A 65 0.53 -7.13 -5.80
N VAL A 66 -0.34 -8.11 -5.56
CA VAL A 66 0.04 -9.46 -5.17
C VAL A 66 -0.26 -10.41 -6.33
N LEU A 67 0.78 -11.01 -6.91
CA LEU A 67 0.65 -12.12 -7.84
C LEU A 67 0.57 -13.42 -7.03
N TYR A 68 -0.50 -14.17 -7.17
CA TYR A 68 -0.72 -15.41 -6.43
C TYR A 68 -1.36 -16.50 -7.29
N ILE A 69 -1.12 -17.75 -6.91
CA ILE A 69 -1.77 -18.93 -7.47
C ILE A 69 -2.97 -19.26 -6.57
N SER A 70 -4.16 -19.20 -7.17
CA SER A 70 -5.41 -19.65 -6.53
C SER A 70 -5.71 -21.08 -6.96
N THR A 71 -5.93 -21.95 -5.98
CA THR A 71 -6.43 -23.33 -6.18
C THR A 71 -7.96 -23.42 -6.15
N GLN A 72 -8.66 -22.29 -5.94
CA GLN A 72 -10.11 -22.25 -5.99
C GLN A 72 -10.59 -22.46 -7.43
N LYS A 73 -11.21 -23.61 -7.72
CA LYS A 73 -11.94 -23.84 -8.96
C LYS A 73 -13.02 -22.76 -9.07
N LYS A 74 -12.95 -21.94 -10.11
CA LYS A 74 -14.01 -20.99 -10.48
C LYS A 74 -15.26 -21.82 -10.82
N THR A 75 -16.21 -21.90 -9.88
CA THR A 75 -17.59 -22.35 -10.14
C THR A 75 -18.36 -21.26 -10.85
#